data_AF-A0A5A8E1U1-F1
#
_entry.id   AF-A0A5A8E1U1-F1
#
_cell.length_a   1.000
_cell.length_b   1.000
_cell.length_c   1.000
_cell.angle_alpha   90.00
_cell.angle_beta   90.00
_cell.angle_gamma   90.00
#
_symmetry.space_group_name_H-M   'P 1'
#
loop_
_entity.id
_entity.type
_entity.pdbx_description
1 polymer ?
#
loop_
_entity_poly.entity_id
_entity_poly.type
_entity_poly.pdbx_seq_one_letter_code
_entity_poly.pdbx_strand_id
1 'polypeptide(L)'
;MSSDKTVSKVHDFSTEAGKGGDPKYLTVFNGKLYMQADSHGLNKGVELLVYDGSTVKLGSDINTNGADSSNPSHMCVFDGQLYMSADKGDGIGQELYVYDGTNAPTLVSDVNPGTEGSFDHVILLAVAVANV
;
A
#
# COMPACT_ATOMS: atom_id res chain seq x y z
N MET A 1 40.13 -8.31 -8.26
CA MET A 1 39.61 -7.26 -7.37
C MET A 1 38.28 -7.74 -6.83
N SER A 2 38.24 -8.18 -5.58
CA SER A 2 36.99 -8.56 -4.90
C SER A 2 36.39 -7.28 -4.36
N SER A 3 35.33 -6.76 -4.97
CA SER A 3 34.53 -5.72 -4.32
C SER A 3 33.81 -6.38 -3.16
N ASP A 4 34.24 -6.07 -1.96
CA ASP A 4 33.57 -6.48 -0.74
C ASP A 4 32.15 -5.90 -0.79
N LYS A 5 31.16 -6.75 -1.06
CA LYS A 5 29.75 -6.35 -1.17
C LYS A 5 29.21 -6.23 0.25
N THR A 6 29.55 -5.12 0.92
CA THR A 6 29.00 -4.82 2.23
C THR A 6 27.53 -4.43 2.08
N VAL A 7 26.68 -4.99 2.96
CA VAL A 7 25.27 -4.60 3.05
C VAL A 7 25.18 -3.39 3.97
N SER A 8 24.65 -2.28 3.47
CA SER A 8 24.39 -1.07 4.26
C SER A 8 22.90 -0.92 4.56
N LYS A 9 22.56 -0.49 5.78
CA LYS A 9 21.19 -0.09 6.12
C LYS A 9 20.79 1.13 5.29
N VAL A 10 19.68 1.02 4.55
CA VAL A 10 19.14 2.10 3.71
C VAL A 10 18.27 3.06 4.52
N HIS A 11 17.42 2.52 5.39
CA HIS A 11 16.52 3.31 6.23
C HIS A 11 16.26 2.59 7.56
N ASP A 12 16.01 3.37 8.60
CA ASP A 12 15.53 2.88 9.88
C ASP A 12 14.10 3.37 10.08
N PHE A 13 13.15 2.43 10.07
CA PHE A 13 11.72 2.74 10.12
C PHE A 13 11.23 3.03 11.54
N SER A 14 12.07 2.85 12.57
CA SER A 14 11.74 3.23 13.94
C SER A 14 12.95 3.80 14.65
N THR A 15 12.70 4.77 15.52
CA THR A 15 13.70 5.26 16.48
C THR A 15 13.70 4.47 17.79
N GLU A 16 12.74 3.55 17.97
CA GLU A 16 12.63 2.71 19.16
C GLU A 16 13.47 1.43 19.02
N ALA A 17 14.27 1.14 20.05
CA ALA A 17 15.13 -0.03 20.05
C ALA A 17 14.31 -1.33 19.95
N GLY A 18 14.64 -2.18 18.96
CA GLY A 18 13.98 -3.47 18.76
C GLY A 18 12.65 -3.40 17.99
N LYS A 19 12.24 -2.23 17.52
CA LYS A 19 11.09 -2.06 16.62
C LYS A 19 11.59 -1.92 15.17
N GLY A 20 11.59 -3.00 14.40
CA GLY A 20 11.89 -2.92 12.96
C GLY A 20 10.63 -2.56 12.16
N GLY A 21 10.78 -1.91 11.01
CA GLY A 21 9.65 -1.66 10.11
C GLY A 21 9.18 -2.87 9.29
N ASP A 22 9.91 -3.99 9.36
CA ASP A 22 9.59 -5.24 8.65
C ASP A 22 9.19 -5.05 7.17
N PRO A 23 10.04 -4.38 6.35
CA PRO A 23 9.70 -4.09 4.97
C PRO A 23 9.54 -5.37 4.14
N LYS A 24 8.39 -5.52 3.47
CA LYS A 24 7.99 -6.70 2.68
C LYS A 24 7.42 -6.30 1.33
N TYR A 25 7.25 -7.30 0.45
CA TYR A 25 6.59 -7.18 -0.86
C TYR A 25 7.19 -6.08 -1.77
N LEU A 26 8.52 -5.93 -1.76
CA LEU A 26 9.19 -4.84 -2.46
C LEU A 26 8.98 -4.91 -3.97
N THR A 27 8.57 -3.80 -4.58
CA THR A 27 8.32 -3.68 -6.01
C THR A 27 8.84 -2.34 -6.53
N VAL A 28 9.54 -2.35 -7.66
CA VAL A 28 9.94 -1.12 -8.34
C VAL A 28 8.79 -0.61 -9.21
N PHE A 29 8.40 0.65 -9.02
CA PHE A 29 7.36 1.32 -9.80
C PHE A 29 7.75 2.79 -9.99
N ASN A 30 7.63 3.33 -11.21
CA ASN A 30 8.01 4.71 -11.55
C ASN A 30 9.40 5.14 -11.04
N GLY A 31 10.37 4.23 -11.12
CA GLY A 31 11.76 4.48 -10.70
C GLY A 31 11.97 4.55 -9.17
N LYS A 32 10.95 4.21 -8.37
CA LYS A 32 11.01 4.17 -6.90
C LYS A 32 10.74 2.76 -6.40
N LEU A 33 11.19 2.45 -5.19
CA LEU A 33 10.97 1.15 -4.54
C LEU A 33 9.79 1.27 -3.57
N TYR A 34 8.69 0.62 -3.89
CA TYR A 34 7.51 0.52 -3.05
C TYR A 34 7.59 -0.73 -2.18
N MET A 35 7.04 -0.66 -0.97
CA MET A 35 7.06 -1.75 0.00
C MET A 35 5.92 -1.61 1.00
N GLN A 36 5.49 -2.74 1.54
CA GLN A 36 4.78 -2.76 2.81
C GLN A 36 5.79 -2.52 3.92
N ALA A 37 5.49 -1.65 4.89
CA ALA A 37 6.24 -1.63 6.14
C ALA A 37 5.39 -1.03 7.26
N ASP A 38 5.73 -1.36 8.50
CA ASP A 38 5.20 -0.61 9.64
C ASP A 38 5.73 0.83 9.56
N SER A 39 4.80 1.76 9.49
CA SER A 39 5.06 3.20 9.40
C SER A 39 5.45 3.83 10.73
N HIS A 40 5.77 3.04 11.77
CA HIS A 40 6.29 3.45 13.09
C HIS A 40 6.87 4.88 13.09
N GLY A 41 6.15 5.81 13.71
CA GLY A 41 6.46 7.25 13.70
C GLY A 41 5.53 8.12 12.85
N LEU A 42 4.73 7.53 11.95
CA LEU A 42 3.65 8.21 11.21
C LEU A 42 2.26 8.02 11.85
N ASN A 43 2.14 7.13 12.84
CA ASN A 43 0.86 6.74 13.46
C ASN A 43 -0.15 6.18 12.46
N LYS A 44 0.31 5.39 11.48
CA LYS A 44 -0.53 4.78 10.42
C LYS A 44 -0.52 3.25 10.38
N GLY A 45 0.19 2.57 11.29
CA GLY A 45 0.31 1.11 11.24
C GLY A 45 1.06 0.63 9.99
N VAL A 46 0.72 -0.54 9.47
CA VAL A 46 1.38 -1.17 8.31
C VAL A 46 0.76 -0.68 7.00
N GLU A 47 1.54 0.11 6.24
CA GLU A 47 1.08 0.85 5.06
C GLU A 47 2.00 0.68 3.85
N LEU A 48 1.57 1.25 2.71
CA LEU A 48 2.38 1.37 1.50
C LEU A 48 3.40 2.50 1.68
N LEU A 49 4.68 2.15 1.77
CA LEU A 49 5.79 3.10 1.80
C LEU A 49 6.57 3.10 0.48
N VAL A 50 7.20 4.23 0.18
CA VAL A 50 8.00 4.44 -1.02
C VAL A 50 9.38 4.97 -0.67
N TYR A 51 10.41 4.38 -1.28
CA TYR A 51 11.79 4.83 -1.24
C TYR A 51 12.21 5.39 -2.60
N ASP A 52 12.65 6.65 -2.63
CA ASP A 52 13.04 7.37 -3.86
C ASP A 52 14.55 7.29 -4.19
N GLY A 53 15.30 6.45 -3.47
CA GLY A 53 16.76 6.41 -3.57
C GLY A 53 17.48 7.32 -2.56
N SER A 54 16.74 8.13 -1.81
CA SER A 54 17.28 8.99 -0.74
C SER A 54 16.46 8.92 0.54
N THR A 55 15.14 8.99 0.44
CA THR A 55 14.21 9.05 1.59
C THR A 55 13.09 8.03 1.46
N VAL A 56 12.59 7.57 2.61
CA VAL A 56 11.37 6.77 2.70
C VAL A 56 10.21 7.67 3.11
N LYS A 57 9.05 7.52 2.47
CA LYS A 57 7.83 8.28 2.74
C LYS A 57 6.61 7.38 2.64
N LEU A 58 5.47 7.85 3.15
CA LEU A 58 4.19 7.24 2.87
C LEU A 58 3.88 7.35 1.37
N GLY A 59 3.66 6.20 0.73
CA GLY A 59 3.19 6.12 -0.65
C GLY A 59 1.69 6.41 -0.71
N SER A 60 0.93 5.73 0.15
CA SER A 60 -0.47 6.05 0.41
C SER A 60 -0.86 5.62 1.82
N ASP A 61 -1.73 6.41 2.46
CA ASP A 61 -2.57 6.00 3.59
C ASP A 61 -3.81 5.35 2.99
N ILE A 62 -3.88 4.02 2.92
CA ILE A 62 -4.98 3.35 2.20
C ILE A 62 -6.21 3.28 3.11
N ASN A 63 -6.05 2.82 4.35
CA ASN A 63 -7.06 2.83 5.39
C ASN A 63 -6.95 4.12 6.20
N THR A 64 -7.76 5.10 5.84
CA THR A 64 -7.72 6.43 6.46
C THR A 64 -8.33 6.47 7.87
N ASN A 65 -8.80 5.34 8.42
CA ASN A 65 -9.39 5.26 9.76
C ASN A 65 -8.31 5.28 10.86
N GLY A 66 -7.71 6.46 11.06
CA GLY A 66 -6.76 6.69 12.15
C GLY A 66 -5.40 6.03 11.92
N ALA A 67 -5.10 5.03 12.76
CA ALA A 67 -3.82 4.30 12.80
C ALA A 67 -3.95 2.82 12.42
N ASP A 68 -5.10 2.45 11.84
CA ASP A 68 -5.37 1.10 11.38
C ASP A 68 -4.52 0.76 10.16
N SER A 69 -4.12 -0.51 10.04
CA SER A 69 -3.22 -0.97 9.00
C SER A 69 -3.98 -1.45 7.76
N SER A 70 -3.52 -1.06 6.57
CA SER A 70 -4.00 -1.60 5.30
C SER A 70 -3.35 -2.89 4.85
N ASN A 71 -2.22 -3.26 5.44
CA ASN A 71 -1.46 -4.46 5.10
C ASN A 71 -1.25 -4.70 3.57
N PRO A 72 -0.70 -3.72 2.81
CA PRO A 72 -0.55 -3.89 1.36
C PRO A 72 0.40 -5.04 1.01
N SER A 73 -0.03 -5.98 0.17
CA SER A 73 0.75 -7.19 -0.13
C SER A 73 0.65 -7.64 -1.59
N HIS A 74 1.48 -8.62 -1.98
CA HIS A 74 1.46 -9.23 -3.32
C HIS A 74 1.52 -8.22 -4.48
N MET A 75 2.40 -7.22 -4.34
CA MET A 75 2.51 -6.11 -5.28
C MET A 75 3.03 -6.54 -6.65
N CYS A 76 2.45 -5.98 -7.72
CA CYS A 76 2.96 -6.14 -9.08
C CYS A 76 2.69 -4.90 -9.94
N VAL A 77 3.54 -4.63 -10.93
CA VAL A 77 3.32 -3.56 -11.90
C VAL A 77 2.71 -4.15 -13.16
N PHE A 78 1.60 -3.58 -13.61
CA PHE A 78 0.94 -3.95 -14.85
C PHE A 78 0.40 -2.68 -15.53
N ASP A 79 0.63 -2.54 -16.83
CA ASP A 79 0.17 -1.40 -17.64
C ASP A 79 0.44 -0.01 -17.01
N GLY A 80 1.65 0.17 -16.48
CA GLY A 80 2.07 1.45 -15.89
C GLY A 80 1.40 1.80 -14.54
N GLN A 81 0.75 0.84 -13.88
CA GLN A 81 0.13 1.01 -12.57
C GLN A 81 0.64 -0.05 -11.58
N LEU A 82 0.58 0.26 -10.28
CA LEU A 82 0.94 -0.66 -9.20
C LEU A 82 -0.32 -1.31 -8.64
N TYR A 83 -0.41 -2.64 -8.76
CA TYR A 83 -1.48 -3.45 -8.21
C TYR A 83 -1.03 -4.10 -6.90
N MET A 84 -1.94 -4.21 -5.94
CA MET A 84 -1.67 -4.82 -4.64
C MET A 84 -2.94 -5.32 -3.98
N SER A 85 -2.82 -6.33 -3.11
CA SER A 85 -3.85 -6.62 -2.11
C SER A 85 -3.76 -5.56 -1.02
N ALA A 86 -4.87 -4.93 -0.63
CA ALA A 86 -4.92 -4.05 0.54
C ALA A 86 -6.31 -4.09 1.21
N ASP A 87 -6.38 -3.72 2.49
CA ASP A 87 -7.63 -3.48 3.21
C ASP A 87 -7.82 -1.97 3.44
N LYS A 88 -8.93 -1.41 2.99
CA LYS A 88 -9.26 0.02 3.12
C LYS A 88 -10.02 0.33 4.42
N GLY A 89 -10.39 -0.69 5.20
CA GLY A 89 -11.17 -0.52 6.42
C GLY A 89 -12.63 -0.14 6.17
N ASP A 90 -13.17 -0.45 4.99
CA ASP A 90 -14.57 -0.25 4.61
C ASP A 90 -15.43 -1.51 4.77
N GLY A 91 -14.86 -2.56 5.37
CA GLY A 91 -15.55 -3.81 5.73
C GLY A 91 -15.40 -4.93 4.70
N ILE A 92 -14.98 -4.63 3.47
CA ILE A 92 -14.83 -5.68 2.44
C ILE A 92 -13.56 -6.52 2.62
N GLY A 93 -12.62 -6.06 3.46
CA GLY A 93 -11.38 -6.77 3.77
C GLY A 93 -10.29 -6.57 2.72
N GLN A 94 -9.41 -7.57 2.59
CA GLN A 94 -8.28 -7.56 1.66
C GLN A 94 -8.77 -7.80 0.23
N GLU A 95 -8.71 -6.74 -0.59
CA GLU A 95 -9.14 -6.77 -2.00
C GLU A 95 -8.03 -6.28 -2.94
N LEU A 96 -8.24 -6.41 -4.25
CA LEU A 96 -7.30 -5.94 -5.27
C LEU A 96 -7.46 -4.43 -5.52
N TYR A 97 -6.43 -3.66 -5.19
CA TYR A 97 -6.34 -2.22 -5.43
C TYR A 97 -5.30 -1.89 -6.49
N VAL A 98 -5.53 -0.79 -7.22
CA VAL A 98 -4.60 -0.19 -8.18
C VAL A 98 -4.20 1.21 -7.74
N TYR A 99 -2.92 1.54 -7.93
CA TYR A 99 -2.31 2.80 -7.57
C TYR A 99 -1.55 3.39 -8.75
N ASP A 100 -1.83 4.65 -9.07
CA ASP A 100 -1.21 5.37 -10.19
C ASP A 100 0.10 6.09 -9.82
N GLY A 101 0.51 6.03 -8.55
CA GLY A 101 1.70 6.72 -8.06
C GLY A 101 1.45 8.11 -7.46
N THR A 102 0.21 8.61 -7.51
CA THR A 102 -0.14 9.98 -7.14
C THR A 102 -1.44 10.06 -6.33
N ASN A 103 -2.51 9.45 -6.81
CA ASN A 103 -3.84 9.46 -6.18
C ASN A 103 -4.01 8.25 -5.27
N ALA A 104 -4.95 8.33 -4.32
CA ALA A 104 -5.26 7.21 -3.43
C ALA A 104 -5.62 5.94 -4.25
N PRO A 105 -5.18 4.73 -3.83
CA PRO A 105 -5.50 3.51 -4.54
C PRO A 105 -7.00 3.29 -4.68
N THR A 106 -7.41 2.77 -5.84
CA THR A 106 -8.80 2.47 -6.15
C THR A 106 -9.01 0.97 -6.26
N LEU A 107 -10.21 0.50 -5.88
CA LEU A 107 -10.58 -0.90 -6.00
C LEU A 107 -10.65 -1.27 -7.49
N VAL A 108 -9.94 -2.33 -7.89
CA VAL A 108 -9.95 -2.84 -9.27
C VAL A 108 -11.17 -3.71 -9.50
N SER A 109 -11.38 -4.65 -8.59
CA SER A 109 -12.51 -5.56 -8.56
C SER A 109 -12.63 -6.11 -7.16
N ASP A 110 -13.86 -6.28 -6.69
CA ASP A 110 -14.18 -7.20 -5.61
C ASP A 110 -14.00 -8.62 -6.18
N VAL A 111 -12.96 -9.33 -5.73
CA VAL A 111 -12.59 -10.65 -6.29
C VAL A 111 -13.38 -11.77 -5.62
N ASN A 112 -13.88 -11.54 -4.41
CA ASN A 112 -14.76 -12.48 -3.71
C ASN A 112 -16.01 -11.76 -3.18
N PRO A 113 -16.99 -11.48 -4.06
CA PRO A 113 -18.24 -10.84 -3.65
C PRO A 113 -19.02 -11.78 -2.73
N GLY A 114 -18.90 -11.57 -1.42
CA GLY A 114 -19.40 -12.48 -0.39
C GLY A 114 -19.78 -11.75 0.90
N THR A 115 -20.90 -12.18 1.48
CA THR A 115 -21.54 -11.58 2.65
C THR A 115 -20.81 -11.76 3.99
N GLU A 116 -19.56 -12.21 4.01
CA GLU A 116 -18.77 -12.35 5.25
C GLU A 116 -17.82 -11.16 5.54
N GLY A 117 -17.85 -10.11 4.71
CA GLY A 117 -17.36 -8.75 5.04
C GLY A 117 -18.41 -7.65 4.83
N SER A 118 -19.49 -7.95 4.12
CA SER A 118 -20.56 -7.01 3.78
C SER A 118 -21.69 -7.03 4.81
N PHE A 119 -21.70 -6.08 5.75
CA PHE A 119 -22.94 -5.71 6.43
C PHE A 119 -23.62 -4.53 5.75
N ASP A 120 -24.77 -4.88 5.17
CA ASP A 120 -25.89 -4.08 4.68
C ASP A 120 -25.69 -3.15 3.48
N HIS A 121 -26.36 -3.53 2.39
CA HIS A 121 -26.76 -2.71 1.26
C HIS A 121 -27.14 -1.27 1.69
N VAL A 122 -26.30 -0.30 1.33
CA VAL A 122 -26.79 1.01 0.88
C VAL A 122 -26.13 1.35 -0.45
N ILE A 123 -26.95 1.25 -1.49
CA ILE A 123 -26.67 1.67 -2.85
C ILE A 123 -26.24 3.15 -2.85
N LEU A 124 -25.11 3.46 -3.49
CA LEU A 124 -25.00 4.71 -4.23
C LEU A 124 -24.53 4.43 -5.66
N LEU A 125 -25.49 4.51 -6.58
CA LEU A 125 -25.24 4.70 -8.00
C LEU A 125 -24.28 5.89 -8.18
N ALA A 126 -23.06 5.66 -8.64
CA ALA A 126 -22.33 6.68 -9.38
C ALA A 126 -22.61 6.48 -10.86
N VAL A 127 -23.74 7.05 -11.30
CA VAL A 127 -23.93 7.45 -12.69
C VAL A 127 -22.89 8.54 -12.96
N ALA A 128 -21.86 8.21 -13.73
CA ALA A 128 -21.13 9.20 -14.50
C ALA A 128 -21.37 8.90 -15.98
N VAL A 129 -22.48 9.44 -16.47
CA VAL A 129 -22.59 9.80 -17.88
C VAL A 129 -21.52 10.85 -18.13
N ALA A 130 -20.51 10.50 -18.93
CA ALA A 130 -19.74 11.47 -19.68
C ALA A 130 -19.08 10.74 -20.85
N ASN A 131 -19.72 10.80 -22.02
CA ASN A 131 -19.06 11.41 -23.16
C ASN A 131 -20.12 11.95 -24.11
N VAL A 132 -19.92 13.23 -24.43
CA VAL A 132 -20.63 14.04 -25.41
C VAL A 132 -20.53 13.41 -26.80
#